data_AF-A0A1G0GU61-F1
#
_entry.id   AF-A0A1G0GU61-F1
#
_cell.length_a   1.000
_cell.length_b   1.000
_cell.length_c   1.000
_cell.angle_alpha   90.00
_cell.angle_beta   90.00
_cell.angle_gamma   90.00
#
_symmetry.space_group_name_H-M   'P 1'
#
loop_
_entity.id
_entity.type
_entity.pdbx_description
1 polymer ?
#
loop_
_entity_poly.entity_id
_entity_poly.type
_entity_poly.pdbx_seq_one_letter_code
_entity_poly.pdbx_strand_id
1 'polypeptide(L)'
;MKKMILSLLLIISSLQLTYALDTANIKIQVAGAFNDNRYFMCIRNVGCLSIRAAKQGKVFPVMRTVEMDNIYIVNLKNNQLYSQGLPASCNIAVKPEQTITISGKLSTGPHESARIDQLQCTVN
;
A
#
# COMPACT_ATOMS: atom_id res chain seq x y z
N MET A 1 -55.99 5.25 3.43
CA MET A 1 -54.80 5.58 4.26
C MET A 1 -53.65 4.58 4.14
N LYS A 2 -53.89 3.26 3.99
CA LYS A 2 -52.83 2.23 3.84
C LYS A 2 -51.90 2.36 2.62
N LYS A 3 -52.38 2.97 1.52
CA LYS A 3 -51.59 3.11 0.27
C LYS A 3 -50.59 4.29 0.30
N MET A 4 -50.80 5.31 1.14
CA MET A 4 -49.87 6.44 1.25
C MET A 4 -48.64 6.13 2.12
N ILE A 5 -48.75 5.18 3.04
CA ILE A 5 -47.63 4.80 3.92
C ILE A 5 -46.57 4.00 3.14
N LEU A 6 -47.00 3.21 2.15
CA LEU A 6 -46.09 2.39 1.34
C LEU A 6 -45.22 3.25 0.41
N SER A 7 -45.75 4.38 -0.08
CA SER A 7 -45.01 5.30 -0.95
C SER A 7 -43.93 6.09 -0.21
N LEU A 8 -44.11 6.35 1.09
CA LEU A 8 -43.14 7.13 1.89
C LEU A 8 -41.92 6.29 2.28
N LEU A 9 -42.07 4.97 2.43
CA LEU A 9 -40.98 4.04 2.76
C LEU A 9 -40.01 3.79 1.59
N LEU A 10 -40.46 3.95 0.34
CA LEU A 10 -39.63 3.78 -0.86
C LEU A 10 -38.66 4.95 -1.11
N ILE A 11 -38.90 6.12 -0.53
CA ILE A 11 -38.06 7.32 -0.71
C ILE A 11 -36.85 7.30 0.24
N ILE A 12 -36.93 6.57 1.36
CA ILE A 12 -35.85 6.49 2.35
C ILE A 12 -34.78 5.46 1.91
N SER A 13 -35.13 4.46 1.10
CA SER A 13 -34.20 3.44 0.61
C SER A 13 -33.22 3.89 -0.47
N SER A 14 -33.38 5.10 -1.04
CA SER A 14 -32.51 5.64 -2.09
C SER A 14 -31.43 6.60 -1.58
N LEU A 15 -31.40 6.92 -0.27
CA LEU A 15 -30.31 7.67 0.34
C LEU A 15 -29.17 6.73 0.74
N GLN A 16 -28.56 6.06 -0.24
CA GLN A 16 -27.21 5.54 -0.05
C GLN A 16 -26.26 6.74 -0.11
N LEU A 17 -26.05 7.40 1.03
CA LEU A 17 -24.95 8.34 1.24
C LEU A 17 -23.64 7.57 1.15
N THR A 18 -23.16 7.35 -0.07
CA THR A 18 -21.77 6.94 -0.30
C THR A 18 -20.90 8.14 0.01
N TYR A 19 -20.38 8.20 1.24
CA TYR A 19 -19.24 9.07 1.52
C TYR A 19 -18.07 8.47 0.74
N ALA A 20 -17.76 9.06 -0.42
CA ALA A 20 -16.46 8.86 -1.03
C ALA A 20 -15.45 9.40 -0.02
N LEU A 21 -14.80 8.50 0.72
CA LEU A 21 -13.64 8.89 1.48
C LEU A 21 -12.57 9.27 0.45
N ASP A 22 -12.12 10.51 0.49
CA ASP A 22 -11.05 11.08 -0.33
C ASP A 22 -9.70 10.39 -0.01
N THR A 23 -9.61 9.08 -0.24
CA THR A 23 -8.43 8.27 0.05
C THR A 23 -7.53 8.23 -1.16
N ALA A 24 -6.23 8.38 -0.93
CA ALA A 24 -5.22 7.92 -1.87
C ALA A 24 -4.95 6.43 -1.62
N ASN A 25 -4.40 5.75 -2.61
CA ASN A 25 -4.02 4.35 -2.51
C ASN A 25 -2.50 4.21 -2.66
N ILE A 26 -1.89 3.42 -1.77
CA ILE A 26 -0.50 2.98 -1.93
C ILE A 26 -0.52 1.51 -2.29
N LYS A 27 -0.13 1.19 -3.51
CA LYS A 27 0.02 -0.17 -4.00
C LYS A 27 1.49 -0.58 -3.87
N ILE A 28 1.76 -1.68 -3.18
CA ILE A 28 3.13 -2.22 -3.06
C ILE A 28 3.23 -3.48 -3.94
N GLN A 29 4.09 -3.40 -4.95
CA GLN A 29 4.29 -4.43 -5.97
C GLN A 29 5.77 -4.79 -6.12
N VAL A 30 6.26 -5.67 -5.25
CA VAL A 30 7.67 -6.09 -5.21
C VAL A 30 7.83 -7.54 -5.64
N ALA A 31 8.81 -7.80 -6.50
CA ALA A 31 9.20 -9.14 -6.94
C ALA A 31 10.31 -9.73 -6.04
N GLY A 32 10.48 -11.06 -6.04
CA GLY A 32 11.54 -11.77 -5.31
C GLY A 32 11.02 -12.62 -4.14
N ALA A 33 11.92 -13.42 -3.55
CA ALA A 33 11.65 -14.30 -2.39
C ALA A 33 10.33 -15.11 -2.46
N PHE A 34 9.96 -15.60 -3.65
CA PHE A 34 8.63 -16.17 -3.87
C PHE A 34 8.35 -17.45 -3.08
N ASN A 35 9.40 -18.19 -2.73
CA ASN A 35 9.34 -19.41 -1.94
C ASN A 35 9.72 -19.16 -0.47
N ASP A 36 9.93 -17.90 -0.09
CA ASP A 36 10.57 -17.52 1.16
C ASP A 36 9.84 -16.37 1.85
N ASN A 37 9.04 -16.72 2.85
CA ASN A 37 8.19 -15.77 3.58
C ASN A 37 8.92 -14.98 4.67
N ARG A 38 10.25 -15.06 4.76
CA ARG A 38 11.00 -14.38 5.83
C ARG A 38 11.19 -12.89 5.61
N TYR A 39 10.92 -12.39 4.42
CA TYR A 39 11.12 -10.98 4.09
C TYR A 39 9.81 -10.21 4.14
N PHE A 40 9.83 -9.08 4.85
CA PHE A 40 8.73 -8.13 4.92
C PHE A 40 9.20 -6.75 4.50
N MET A 41 8.37 -6.05 3.75
CA MET A 41 8.56 -4.64 3.44
C MET A 41 7.59 -3.82 4.27
N CYS A 42 8.08 -2.73 4.86
CA CYS A 42 7.31 -1.81 5.67
C CYS A 42 7.48 -0.38 5.16
N ILE A 43 6.39 0.38 5.22
CA ILE A 43 6.39 1.82 4.99
C ILE A 43 5.74 2.46 6.20
N ARG A 44 6.44 3.45 6.78
CA ARG A 44 5.96 4.20 7.94
C ARG A 44 4.59 4.80 7.63
N ASN A 45 3.65 4.70 8.57
CA ASN A 45 2.28 5.20 8.44
C ASN A 45 1.43 4.58 7.33
N VAL A 46 1.88 3.50 6.69
CA VAL A 46 1.12 2.75 5.67
C VAL A 46 0.91 1.31 6.13
N GLY A 47 1.98 0.60 6.48
CA GLY A 47 1.91 -0.78 6.94
C GLY A 47 3.08 -1.63 6.51
N CYS A 48 3.01 -2.91 6.87
CA CYS A 48 3.98 -3.94 6.51
C CYS A 48 3.30 -5.07 5.75
N LEU A 49 4.00 -5.68 4.81
CA LEU A 49 3.57 -6.90 4.14
C LEU A 49 4.75 -7.80 3.81
N SER A 50 4.50 -9.10 3.76
CA SER A 50 5.50 -10.03 3.25
C SER A 50 5.79 -9.75 1.78
N ILE A 51 7.03 -9.95 1.35
CA ILE A 51 7.41 -9.80 -0.08
C ILE A 51 6.59 -10.77 -0.96
N ARG A 52 6.22 -11.94 -0.44
CA ARG A 52 5.29 -12.85 -1.13
C ARG A 52 3.94 -12.20 -1.42
N ALA A 53 3.36 -11.49 -0.44
CA ALA A 53 2.10 -10.78 -0.63
C ALA A 53 2.28 -9.55 -1.55
N ALA A 54 3.44 -8.88 -1.49
CA ALA A 54 3.74 -7.74 -2.36
C ALA A 54 3.72 -8.11 -3.85
N LYS A 55 4.07 -9.34 -4.23
CA LYS A 55 3.95 -9.80 -5.63
C LYS A 55 2.55 -9.57 -6.21
N GLN A 56 1.51 -9.76 -5.40
CA GLN A 56 0.12 -9.66 -5.84
C GLN A 56 -0.36 -8.20 -5.91
N GLY A 57 0.46 -7.22 -5.53
CA GLY A 57 0.12 -5.81 -5.62
C GLY A 57 -0.89 -5.40 -4.55
N LYS A 58 -0.56 -5.57 -3.27
CA LYS A 58 -1.43 -5.18 -2.15
C LYS A 58 -1.64 -3.68 -2.14
N VAL A 59 -2.89 -3.26 -2.00
CA VAL A 59 -3.30 -1.86 -1.89
C VAL A 59 -3.57 -1.51 -0.42
N PHE A 60 -3.05 -0.36 0.00
CA PHE A 60 -3.26 0.27 1.29
C PHE A 60 -3.97 1.61 1.08
N PRO A 61 -5.24 1.76 1.49
CA PRO A 61 -5.91 3.05 1.47
C PRO A 61 -5.30 3.96 2.54
N VAL A 62 -5.00 5.21 2.17
CA VAL A 62 -4.45 6.22 3.07
C VAL A 62 -5.33 7.46 3.04
N MET A 63 -5.78 7.90 4.22
CA MET A 63 -6.75 8.99 4.40
C MET A 63 -6.09 10.36 4.61
N ARG A 64 -4.76 10.43 4.57
CA ARG A 64 -3.97 11.63 4.84
C ARG A 64 -2.72 11.62 3.98
N THR A 65 -2.10 12.78 3.82
CA THR A 65 -0.77 12.88 3.23
C THR A 65 0.20 11.98 4.00
N VAL A 66 0.88 11.10 3.28
CA VAL A 66 1.87 10.18 3.84
C VAL A 66 3.24 10.65 3.39
N GLU A 67 4.09 11.01 4.35
CA GLU A 67 5.51 11.21 4.11
C GLU A 67 6.19 9.85 3.94
N MET A 68 6.73 9.62 2.75
CA MET A 68 7.44 8.41 2.38
C MET A 68 8.88 8.77 2.06
N ASP A 69 9.75 8.74 3.06
CA ASP A 69 11.18 9.01 2.88
C ASP A 69 12.00 7.72 2.76
N ASN A 70 11.53 6.66 3.42
CA ASN A 70 12.22 5.39 3.53
C ASN A 70 11.24 4.22 3.46
N ILE A 71 11.72 3.11 2.92
CA ILE A 71 11.15 1.78 3.12
C ILE A 71 12.05 1.02 4.08
N TYR A 72 11.46 0.04 4.78
CA TYR A 72 12.20 -0.84 5.66
C TYR A 72 11.99 -2.29 5.23
N ILE A 73 13.07 -3.06 5.18
CA ILE A 73 13.04 -4.48 4.86
C ILE A 73 13.42 -5.26 6.12
N VAL A 74 12.51 -6.10 6.60
CA VAL A 74 12.76 -7.00 7.72
C VAL A 74 13.16 -8.36 7.18
N ASN A 75 14.23 -8.95 7.70
CA ASN A 75 14.60 -10.34 7.47
C ASN A 75 14.40 -11.15 8.75
N LEU A 76 13.38 -12.00 8.79
CA LEU A 76 13.06 -12.81 9.97
C LEU A 76 14.08 -13.91 10.28
N LYS A 77 15.01 -14.22 9.37
CA LYS A 77 16.07 -15.20 9.67
C LYS A 77 17.07 -14.67 10.71
N ASN A 78 17.40 -13.38 10.63
CA ASN A 78 18.35 -12.73 11.53
C ASN A 78 17.71 -11.61 12.38
N ASN A 79 16.41 -11.39 12.24
CA ASN A 79 15.63 -10.33 12.89
C ASN A 79 16.19 -8.92 12.64
N GLN A 80 16.88 -8.71 11.52
CA GLN A 80 17.42 -7.40 11.16
C GLN A 80 16.43 -6.56 10.35
N LEU A 81 16.53 -5.24 10.54
CA LEU A 81 15.80 -4.22 9.82
C LEU A 81 16.77 -3.44 8.94
N TYR A 82 16.54 -3.42 7.64
CA TYR A 82 17.33 -2.66 6.68
C TYR A 82 16.53 -1.45 6.21
N SER A 83 17.01 -0.25 6.50
CA SER A 83 16.41 0.99 5.99
C SER A 83 16.96 1.29 4.61
N GLN A 84 16.08 1.67 3.69
CA GLN A 84 16.45 2.11 2.34
C GLN A 84 15.68 3.37 1.99
N GLY A 85 16.43 4.41 1.60
CA GLY A 85 15.86 5.66 1.10
C GLY A 85 15.06 5.45 -0.18
N LEU A 86 14.02 6.26 -0.35
CA LEU A 86 13.21 6.24 -1.56
C LEU A 86 13.88 7.07 -2.68
N PRO A 87 13.78 6.63 -3.94
CA PRO A 87 14.31 7.38 -5.09
C PRO A 87 13.47 8.64 -5.36
N ALA A 88 14.02 9.54 -6.18
CA ALA A 88 13.33 10.77 -6.58
C ALA A 88 11.95 10.53 -7.23
N SER A 89 11.75 9.39 -7.90
CA SER A 89 10.43 9.03 -8.47
C SER A 89 9.34 8.86 -7.42
N CYS A 90 9.69 8.69 -6.14
CA CYS A 90 8.76 8.60 -5.02
C CYS A 90 8.47 9.93 -4.34
N ASN A 91 9.11 11.03 -4.77
CA ASN A 91 8.78 12.38 -4.30
C ASN A 91 7.50 12.88 -5.00
N ILE A 92 6.36 12.25 -4.66
CA ILE A 92 5.06 12.49 -5.25
C ILE A 92 4.12 13.04 -4.17
N ALA A 93 3.45 14.15 -4.47
CA ALA A 93 2.39 14.64 -3.60
C ALA A 93 1.22 13.64 -3.54
N VAL A 94 0.87 13.18 -2.33
CA VAL A 94 -0.26 12.26 -2.12
C VAL A 94 -1.59 13.04 -2.24
N LYS A 95 -2.39 12.77 -3.26
CA LYS A 95 -3.71 13.37 -3.54
C LYS A 95 -4.84 12.33 -3.42
N PRO A 96 -6.06 12.73 -3.07
CA PRO A 96 -7.23 11.84 -3.14
C PRO A 96 -7.38 11.13 -4.49
N GLU A 97 -8.00 9.96 -4.47
CA GLU A 97 -8.38 9.16 -5.66
C GLU A 97 -7.24 8.62 -6.52
N GLN A 98 -5.98 8.93 -6.21
CA GLN A 98 -4.83 8.41 -6.96
C GLN A 98 -4.31 7.08 -6.40
N THR A 99 -3.65 6.28 -7.23
CA THR A 99 -2.90 5.10 -6.79
C THR A 99 -1.41 5.28 -7.03
N ILE A 100 -0.65 5.47 -5.96
CA ILE A 100 0.82 5.42 -6.02
C ILE A 100 1.25 3.96 -5.97
N THR A 101 1.91 3.48 -7.02
CA THR A 101 2.49 2.14 -7.06
C THR A 101 3.97 2.19 -6.76
N ILE A 102 4.38 1.51 -5.68
CA ILE A 102 5.78 1.32 -5.30
C ILE A 102 6.20 -0.05 -5.81
N SER A 103 7.22 -0.09 -6.66
CA SER A 103 7.66 -1.31 -7.33
C SER A 103 9.17 -1.49 -7.29
N GLY A 104 9.61 -2.73 -7.47
CA GLY A 104 11.02 -3.11 -7.51
C GLY A 104 11.19 -4.61 -7.30
N LYS A 105 12.42 -5.02 -7.01
CA LYS A 105 12.78 -6.43 -6.80
C LYS A 105 13.63 -6.60 -5.54
N LEU A 106 13.23 -7.48 -4.64
CA LEU A 106 14.05 -7.88 -3.51
C LEU A 106 15.37 -8.45 -3.99
N SER A 107 16.46 -7.94 -3.43
CA SER A 107 17.82 -8.35 -3.65
C SER A 107 18.47 -8.60 -2.29
N THR A 108 19.15 -9.73 -2.18
CA THR A 108 19.79 -10.18 -0.94
C THR A 108 21.29 -10.24 -1.16
N GLY A 109 22.06 -9.68 -0.24
CA GLY A 109 23.51 -9.60 -0.35
C GLY A 109 24.25 -10.45 0.69
N PRO A 110 25.57 -10.27 0.81
CA PRO A 110 26.37 -10.86 1.89
C PRO A 110 25.79 -10.54 3.27
N HIS A 111 26.04 -11.44 4.23
CA HIS A 111 25.57 -11.30 5.61
C HIS A 111 24.05 -11.14 5.75
N GLU A 112 23.27 -11.71 4.82
CA GLU A 112 21.79 -11.69 4.86
C GLU A 112 21.18 -10.28 4.73
N SER A 113 21.97 -9.32 4.20
CA SER A 113 21.49 -7.97 3.86
C SER A 113 20.35 -8.03 2.84
N ALA A 114 19.40 -7.12 2.95
CA ALA A 114 18.24 -7.07 2.05
C ALA A 114 17.91 -5.64 1.63
N ARG A 115 17.57 -5.48 0.35
CA ARG A 115 17.19 -4.21 -0.27
C ARG A 115 16.23 -4.45 -1.43
N ILE A 116 15.57 -3.40 -1.90
CA ILE A 116 14.75 -3.42 -3.11
C ILE A 116 15.54 -2.76 -4.24
N ASP A 117 16.00 -3.55 -5.21
CA ASP A 117 16.60 -3.07 -6.44
C ASP A 117 15.55 -2.55 -7.41
N GLN A 118 15.96 -1.60 -8.26
CA GLN A 118 15.08 -0.94 -9.23
C GLN A 118 13.82 -0.36 -8.56
N LEU A 119 13.97 0.09 -7.31
CA LEU A 119 12.91 0.74 -6.56
C LEU A 119 12.45 1.99 -7.32
N GLN A 120 11.15 2.11 -7.51
CA GLN A 120 10.53 3.26 -8.17
C GLN A 120 9.07 3.42 -7.74
N CYS A 121 8.56 4.65 -7.85
CA CYS A 121 7.15 4.93 -7.68
C CYS A 121 6.53 5.46 -8.98
N THR A 122 5.29 5.08 -9.25
CA THR A 122 4.47 5.60 -10.35
C THR A 122 3.11 6.03 -9.84
N VAL A 123 2.49 7.01 -10.49
CA VAL A 123 1.11 7.42 -10.21
C VAL A 123 0.22 6.85 -11.31
N ASN A 124 -0.80 6.12 -10.90
CA ASN A 124 -1.84 5.56 -11.77
C ASN A 124 -3.22 6.05 -11.31
#